data_AF-A0A7K4AMG5-F1
#
_entry.id   AF-A0A7K4AMG5-F1
#
_cell.length_a   1.000
_cell.length_b   1.000
_cell.length_c   1.000
_cell.angle_alpha   90.00
_cell.angle_beta   90.00
_cell.angle_gamma   90.00
#
_symmetry.space_group_name_H-M   'P 1'
#
loop_
_entity.id
_entity.type
_entity.pdbx_description
1 polymer ?
#
loop_
_entity_poly.entity_id
_entity_poly.type
_entity_poly.pdbx_seq_one_letter_code
_entity_poly.pdbx_strand_id
1 'polypeptide(L)'
;GKDSAEKSGAGKNVEGTGATDLASMINLFEEEMGMKGEVIEVGGERVAKVLMSCPLSKCPPEICQLMECYARGMSKVIAPEFTFIQEATMTRGDDQCRWVVRRK
;
A
#
# COMPACT_ATOMS: atom_id res chain seq x y z
N GLY A 1 -4.43 -29.78 24.31
CA GLY A 1 -4.94 -30.20 23.00
C GLY A 1 -6.14 -29.33 22.73
N LYS A 2 -6.06 -28.43 21.75
CA LYS A 2 -6.33 -28.70 20.33
C LYS A 2 -7.83 -28.76 20.05
N ASP A 3 -8.19 -27.91 19.09
CA ASP A 3 -9.36 -27.91 18.21
C ASP A 3 -10.63 -27.25 18.78
N SER A 4 -10.95 -26.00 18.40
CA SER A 4 -11.19 -25.38 17.07
C SER A 4 -12.62 -25.56 16.58
N ALA A 5 -13.12 -24.48 15.97
CA ALA A 5 -14.40 -24.28 15.28
C ALA A 5 -15.60 -24.09 16.23
N GLU A 6 -16.45 -23.07 16.09
CA GLU A 6 -16.82 -22.34 14.88
C GLU A 6 -17.70 -21.12 15.22
N LYS A 7 -17.75 -20.19 14.25
CA LYS A 7 -18.80 -19.19 13.97
C LYS A 7 -18.71 -17.81 14.63
N SER A 8 -18.33 -16.84 13.80
CA SER A 8 -19.20 -15.76 13.28
C SER A 8 -18.28 -14.58 12.88
N GLY A 9 -18.31 -14.01 11.68
CA GLY A 9 -19.37 -13.97 10.69
C GLY A 9 -18.84 -13.77 9.28
N ALA A 10 -19.70 -14.15 8.33
CA ALA A 10 -19.54 -13.90 6.91
C ALA A 10 -19.42 -12.39 6.63
N GLY A 11 -18.35 -12.00 5.94
CA GLY A 11 -18.18 -10.68 5.36
C GLY A 11 -17.90 -10.81 3.87
N LYS A 12 -18.97 -10.79 3.07
CA LYS A 12 -19.11 -10.38 1.65
C LYS A 12 -17.95 -10.71 0.69
N ASN A 13 -18.27 -11.45 -0.37
CA ASN A 13 -17.47 -11.54 -1.60
C ASN A 13 -16.98 -10.13 -2.02
N VAL A 14 -15.69 -9.86 -1.84
CA VAL A 14 -15.06 -8.60 -2.25
C VAL A 14 -14.73 -8.73 -3.73
N GLU A 15 -15.65 -8.31 -4.60
CA GLU A 15 -15.29 -7.89 -5.95
C GLU A 15 -14.41 -6.63 -5.81
N GLY A 16 -13.09 -6.84 -5.75
CA GLY A 16 -12.11 -5.79 -5.48
C GLY A 16 -10.69 -6.29 -5.23
N THR A 17 -10.27 -7.36 -5.91
CA THR A 17 -8.94 -7.96 -5.65
C THR A 17 -7.80 -7.07 -6.13
N GLY A 18 -7.91 -6.46 -7.31
CA GLY A 18 -6.78 -5.74 -7.94
C GLY A 18 -6.15 -4.62 -7.09
N ALA A 19 -6.95 -3.77 -6.44
CA ALA A 19 -6.43 -2.70 -5.58
C ALA A 19 -5.65 -3.28 -4.39
N THR A 20 -6.22 -4.31 -3.78
CA THR A 20 -5.67 -4.99 -2.60
C THR A 20 -4.43 -5.81 -2.97
N ASP A 21 -4.41 -6.47 -4.11
CA ASP A 21 -3.28 -7.27 -4.61
C ASP A 21 -2.06 -6.38 -4.84
N LEU A 22 -2.23 -5.26 -5.54
CA LEU A 22 -1.16 -4.29 -5.75
C LEU A 22 -0.69 -3.66 -4.43
N ALA A 23 -1.62 -3.24 -3.57
CA ALA A 23 -1.29 -2.66 -2.28
C ALA A 23 -0.52 -3.66 -1.38
N SER A 24 -0.88 -4.94 -1.42
CA SER A 24 -0.21 -6.00 -0.65
C SER A 24 1.23 -6.20 -1.13
N MET A 25 1.47 -6.22 -2.44
CA MET A 25 2.81 -6.35 -2.99
C MET A 25 3.71 -5.18 -2.62
N ILE A 26 3.16 -3.96 -2.67
CA ILE A 26 3.89 -2.75 -2.23
C ILE A 26 4.16 -2.82 -0.73
N ASN A 27 3.17 -3.21 0.06
CA ASN A 27 3.31 -3.34 1.51
C ASN A 27 4.42 -4.33 1.90
N LEU A 28 4.47 -5.50 1.25
CA LEU A 28 5.53 -6.50 1.46
C LEU A 28 6.92 -5.93 1.18
N PHE A 29 7.08 -5.23 0.05
CA PHE A 29 8.35 -4.58 -0.28
C PHE A 29 8.75 -3.53 0.76
N GLU A 30 7.80 -2.71 1.22
CA GLU A 30 8.04 -1.69 2.24
C GLU A 30 8.45 -2.29 3.59
N GLU A 31 7.82 -3.40 4.00
CA GLU A 31 8.15 -4.13 5.23
C GLU A 31 9.56 -4.70 5.18
N GLU A 32 9.97 -5.30 4.06
CA GLU A 32 11.34 -5.80 3.84
C GLU A 32 12.39 -4.67 3.88
N MET A 33 12.01 -3.46 3.46
CA MET A 33 12.86 -2.28 3.60
C MET A 33 12.84 -1.64 5.00
N GLY A 34 12.06 -2.19 5.94
CA GLY A 34 11.96 -1.71 7.31
C GLY A 34 11.08 -0.46 7.50
N MET A 35 10.21 -0.15 6.53
CA MET A 35 9.20 0.90 6.69
C MET A 35 8.09 0.43 7.62
N LYS A 36 7.55 1.34 8.45
CA LYS A 36 6.47 1.03 9.39
C LYS A 36 5.29 1.95 9.16
N GLY A 37 4.10 1.36 9.08
CA GLY A 37 2.85 2.07 8.86
C GLY A 37 1.64 1.18 8.94
N GLU A 38 0.48 1.78 8.66
CA GLU A 38 -0.83 1.15 8.81
C GLU A 38 -1.69 1.43 7.58
N VAL A 39 -2.43 0.40 7.14
CA VAL A 39 -3.45 0.56 6.11
C VAL A 39 -4.67 1.21 6.76
N ILE A 40 -5.01 2.41 6.30
CA ILE A 40 -6.08 3.25 6.88
C ILE A 40 -7.40 3.16 6.10
N GLU A 41 -7.36 2.61 4.90
CA GLU A 41 -8.54 2.47 4.04
C GLU A 41 -8.40 1.20 3.19
N VAL A 42 -9.44 0.37 3.17
CA VAL A 42 -9.57 -0.77 2.26
C VAL A 42 -10.97 -0.75 1.65
N GLY A 43 -11.04 -0.56 0.33
CA GLY A 43 -12.26 -0.61 -0.45
C GLY A 43 -12.00 -1.23 -1.82
N GLY A 44 -13.07 -1.61 -2.53
CA GLY A 44 -12.94 -2.31 -3.82
C GLY A 44 -12.22 -1.49 -4.91
N GLU A 45 -12.23 -0.16 -4.79
CA GLU A 45 -11.63 0.74 -5.78
C GLU A 45 -10.44 1.55 -5.24
N ARG A 46 -10.15 1.43 -3.94
CA ARG A 46 -9.15 2.26 -3.27
C ARG A 46 -8.59 1.58 -2.03
N VAL A 47 -7.27 1.64 -1.88
CA VAL A 47 -6.55 1.26 -0.66
C VAL A 47 -5.61 2.41 -0.30
N ALA A 48 -5.55 2.79 0.98
CA ALA A 48 -4.66 3.85 1.44
C ALA A 48 -3.85 3.38 2.65
N LYS A 49 -2.58 3.80 2.71
CA LYS A 49 -1.67 3.51 3.82
C LYS A 49 -0.96 4.78 4.26
N VAL A 50 -0.68 4.85 5.56
CA VAL A 50 0.16 5.88 6.16
C VAL A 50 1.41 5.23 6.74
N LEU A 51 2.59 5.77 6.43
CA LEU A 51 3.85 5.36 7.03
C LEU A 51 4.23 6.36 8.12
N MET A 52 4.39 5.85 9.34
CA MET A 52 4.80 6.60 10.53
C MET A 52 6.33 6.61 10.70
N SER A 53 7.04 5.70 10.04
CA SER A 53 8.51 5.62 10.06
C SER A 53 9.04 5.11 8.74
N CYS A 54 9.90 5.90 8.10
CA CYS A 54 10.56 5.57 6.84
C CYS A 54 12.09 5.69 6.99
N PRO A 55 12.86 4.60 6.78
CA PRO A 55 14.33 4.63 6.81
C PRO A 55 14.95 5.56 5.76
N LEU A 56 14.18 5.86 4.69
CA LEU A 56 14.61 6.73 3.59
C LEU A 56 14.20 8.19 3.79
N SER A 57 13.61 8.57 4.94
CA SER A 57 13.09 9.92 5.20
C SER A 57 14.11 11.05 5.00
N LYS A 58 15.42 10.76 5.14
CA LYS A 58 16.51 11.72 4.96
C LYS A 58 17.18 11.64 3.59
N CYS A 59 16.74 10.75 2.71
CA CYS A 59 17.25 10.64 1.36
C CYS A 59 16.66 11.75 0.45
N PRO A 60 17.28 12.02 -0.71
CA PRO A 60 16.73 12.94 -1.68
C PRO A 60 15.32 12.53 -2.16
N PRO A 61 14.41 13.48 -2.45
CA PRO A 61 13.04 13.21 -2.90
C PRO A 61 12.93 12.28 -4.13
N GLU A 62 13.98 12.20 -4.95
CA GLU A 62 14.08 11.35 -6.13
C GLU A 62 13.93 9.86 -5.79
N ILE A 63 14.29 9.44 -4.57
CA ILE A 63 14.09 8.04 -4.16
C ILE A 63 12.60 7.68 -4.10
N CYS A 64 11.76 8.63 -3.67
CA CYS A 64 10.31 8.44 -3.63
C CYS A 64 9.72 8.42 -5.05
N GLN A 65 10.27 9.23 -5.97
CA GLN A 65 9.88 9.19 -7.38
C GLN A 65 10.24 7.85 -8.04
N LEU A 66 11.40 7.28 -7.71
CA LEU A 66 11.78 5.95 -8.17
C LEU A 66 10.82 4.87 -7.65
N MET A 67 10.45 4.95 -6.36
CA MET A 67 9.48 4.05 -5.75
C MET A 67 8.09 4.15 -6.39
N GLU A 68 7.63 5.37 -6.68
CA GLU A 68 6.38 5.59 -7.39
C GLU A 68 6.42 5.03 -8.82
N CYS A 69 7.53 5.24 -9.54
CA CYS A 69 7.74 4.68 -10.87
C CYS A 69 7.70 3.15 -10.86
N TYR A 70 8.38 2.52 -9.89
CA TYR A 70 8.36 1.07 -9.68
C TYR A 70 6.94 0.55 -9.41
N ALA A 71 6.21 1.17 -8.46
CA ALA A 71 4.84 0.78 -8.13
C ALA A 71 3.86 0.96 -9.29
N ARG A 72 3.98 2.04 -10.07
CA ARG A 72 3.20 2.25 -11.31
C ARG A 72 3.58 1.23 -12.40
N GLY A 73 4.83 0.78 -12.45
CA GLY A 73 5.27 -0.31 -13.31
C GLY A 73 4.58 -1.63 -12.93
N MET A 74 4.58 -1.97 -11.63
CA MET A 74 3.88 -3.14 -11.10
C MET A 74 2.38 -3.08 -11.35
N SER A 75 1.75 -1.91 -11.21
CA SER A 75 0.31 -1.75 -11.44
C SER A 75 -0.11 -2.16 -12.85
N LYS A 76 0.73 -1.92 -13.86
CA LYS A 76 0.45 -2.35 -15.25
C LYS A 76 0.40 -3.86 -15.45
N VAL A 77 0.97 -4.65 -14.53
CA VAL A 77 1.03 -6.12 -14.61
C VAL A 77 0.04 -6.76 -13.66
N ILE A 78 0.00 -6.32 -12.40
CA ILE A 78 -0.79 -6.95 -11.33
C ILE A 78 -2.25 -6.51 -11.38
N ALA A 79 -2.48 -5.21 -11.56
CA ALA A 79 -3.80 -4.61 -11.47
C ALA A 79 -3.92 -3.45 -12.49
N PRO A 80 -4.05 -3.76 -13.80
CA PRO A 80 -3.92 -2.77 -14.87
C PRO A 80 -4.92 -1.60 -14.79
N GLU A 81 -6.07 -1.80 -14.16
CA GLU A 81 -7.10 -0.78 -13.93
C GLU A 81 -6.75 0.19 -12.79
N PHE A 82 -5.67 -0.09 -12.05
CA PHE A 82 -5.28 0.65 -10.86
C PHE A 82 -3.94 1.37 -11.05
N THR A 83 -3.75 2.41 -10.24
CA THR A 83 -2.50 3.16 -10.18
C THR A 83 -2.11 3.42 -8.72
N PHE A 84 -0.83 3.70 -8.51
CA PHE A 84 -0.25 4.05 -7.24
C PHE A 84 0.14 5.53 -7.24
N ILE A 85 -0.16 6.23 -6.15
CA ILE A 85 0.14 7.66 -5.97
C ILE A 85 0.67 7.85 -4.56
N GLN A 86 1.76 8.61 -4.43
CA GLN A 86 2.21 9.13 -3.15
C GLN A 86 1.56 10.50 -2.93
N GLU A 87 0.71 10.61 -1.92
CA GLU A 87 0.01 11.85 -1.56
C GLU A 87 0.87 12.72 -0.62
N ALA A 88 1.72 12.11 0.20
CA ALA A 88 2.67 12.79 1.10
C ALA A 88 3.96 11.96 1.28
N THR A 89 5.10 12.61 1.49
CA THR A 89 6.41 11.95 1.61
C THR A 89 7.34 12.67 2.58
N MET A 90 7.91 11.94 3.55
CA MET A 90 8.86 12.52 4.52
C MET A 90 10.11 13.13 3.87
N THR A 91 10.53 12.63 2.69
CA THR A 91 11.68 13.20 1.95
C THR A 91 11.42 14.61 1.43
N ARG A 92 10.15 15.04 1.36
CA ARG A 92 9.74 16.40 1.01
C ARG A 92 9.38 17.26 2.22
N GLY A 93 9.62 16.75 3.43
CA GLY A 93 9.36 17.46 4.68
C GLY A 93 8.01 17.20 5.33
N ASP A 94 7.20 16.28 4.79
CA ASP A 94 5.96 15.85 5.47
C ASP A 94 6.28 15.06 6.76
N ASP A 95 5.44 15.19 7.78
CA ASP A 95 5.61 14.44 9.04
C ASP A 95 5.44 12.92 8.84
N GLN A 96 4.69 12.51 7.82
CA GLN A 96 4.35 11.13 7.51
C GLN A 96 4.32 10.91 6.00
N CYS A 97 4.60 9.69 5.55
CA CYS A 97 4.29 9.35 4.16
C CYS A 97 2.83 8.87 4.07
N ARG A 98 2.18 9.17 2.96
CA ARG A 98 0.86 8.64 2.63
C ARG A 98 0.84 8.24 1.18
N TRP A 99 0.37 7.02 0.91
CA TRP A 99 0.15 6.57 -0.44
C TRP A 99 -1.20 5.93 -0.60
N VAL A 100 -1.65 5.91 -1.86
CA VAL A 100 -2.94 5.36 -2.26
C VAL A 100 -2.78 4.50 -3.51
N VAL A 101 -3.44 3.36 -3.50
CA VAL A 101 -3.80 2.62 -4.71
C VAL A 101 -5.24 2.97 -5.04
N ARG A 102 -5.51 3.38 -6.27
CA ARG A 102 -6.89 3.69 -6.72
C ARG A 102 -7.10 3.31 -8.18
N ARG A 103 -8.36 3.11 -8.58
CA ARG A 103 -8.72 2.95 -10.00
C ARG A 103 -8.27 4.18 -10.79
N LYS A 104 -7.80 3.97 -12.02
CA LYS A 104 -7.35 5.02 -12.95
C LYS A 104 -8.48 5.96 -13.36
#